data_AF-G6AE17-F1
#
_entry.id   AF-G6AE17-F1
#
_cell.length_a   1.000
_cell.length_b   1.000
_cell.length_c   1.000
_cell.angle_alpha   90.00
_cell.angle_beta   90.00
_cell.angle_gamma   90.00
#
_symmetry.space_group_name_H-M   'P 1'
#
loop_
_entity.id
_entity.type
_entity.pdbx_description
1 polymer ?
#
loop_
_entity_poly.entity_id
_entity_poly.type
_entity_poly.pdbx_seq_one_letter_code
_entity_poly.pdbx_strand_id
1 'polypeptide(L)'
;MNQTKKILAYLGCIAFTVLGVWLLTVEDPTTSYPLWTIRVAGILSIIFFGGGGLFMAYKKVKLLINHKKDIEFTDRGISICGAEEILWNEITDFSLIRFKGNWLITIQMKDPEKVIANESSWIKRKTMEYNLKTINAIYSFPAYMMDGRAEEALTLCKLNLAKHK
;
A
#
# COMPACT_ATOMS: atom_id res chain seq x y z
N MET A 1 10.17 3.79 2.25
CA MET A 1 9.96 5.03 3.05
C MET A 1 10.96 5.05 4.21
N ASN A 2 11.71 6.14 4.39
CA ASN A 2 12.67 6.29 5.49
C ASN A 2 11.96 6.15 6.86
N GLN A 3 12.65 5.59 7.86
CA GLN A 3 12.11 5.35 9.20
C GLN A 3 11.60 6.64 9.86
N THR A 4 12.30 7.76 9.68
CA THR A 4 11.85 9.07 10.18
C THR A 4 10.47 9.46 9.65
N LYS A 5 10.20 9.22 8.37
CA LYS A 5 8.90 9.52 7.75
C LYS A 5 7.79 8.60 8.27
N LYS A 6 8.12 7.32 8.53
CA LYS A 6 7.20 6.37 9.17
C LYS A 6 6.82 6.83 10.57
N ILE A 7 7.81 7.21 11.39
CA ILE A 7 7.58 7.71 12.76
C ILE A 7 6.73 8.98 12.73
N LEU A 8 7.07 9.94 11.85
CA LEU A 8 6.31 11.18 11.72
C LEU A 8 4.85 10.93 11.33
N ALA A 9 4.59 9.96 10.44
CA ALA A 9 3.22 9.59 10.07
C ALA A 9 2.42 9.04 11.27
N TYR A 10 3.01 8.15 12.08
CA TYR A 10 2.35 7.65 13.29
C TYR A 10 2.12 8.75 14.33
N LEU A 11 3.09 9.65 14.52
CA LEU A 11 2.93 10.81 15.41
C LEU A 11 1.79 11.72 14.93
N GLY A 12 1.69 11.95 13.62
CA GLY A 12 0.57 12.68 13.02
C GLY A 12 -0.76 12.00 13.32
N CYS A 13 -0.88 10.70 13.10
CA CYS A 13 -2.09 9.94 13.43
C CYS A 13 -2.50 10.11 14.90
N ILE A 14 -1.55 10.00 15.83
CA ILE A 14 -1.80 10.16 17.27
C ILE A 14 -2.25 11.58 17.58
N ALA A 15 -1.52 12.60 17.09
CA ALA A 15 -1.82 14.00 17.35
C ALA A 15 -3.23 14.39 16.86
N PHE A 16 -3.58 14.03 15.62
CA PHE A 16 -4.91 14.31 15.08
C PHE A 16 -6.03 13.53 15.79
N THR A 17 -5.74 12.33 16.29
CA THR A 17 -6.71 11.56 17.08
C THR A 17 -6.98 12.25 18.43
N VAL A 18 -5.93 12.66 19.14
CA VAL A 18 -6.05 13.40 20.41
C VAL A 18 -6.77 14.72 20.21
N LEU A 19 -6.42 15.48 19.16
CA LEU A 19 -7.14 16.70 18.79
C LEU A 19 -8.61 16.41 18.48
N GLY A 20 -8.90 15.33 17.76
CA GLY A 20 -10.27 14.93 17.46
C GLY A 20 -11.09 14.64 18.72
N VAL A 21 -10.52 13.92 19.68
CA VAL A 21 -11.14 13.67 21.00
C VAL A 21 -11.35 14.97 21.75
N TRP A 22 -10.35 15.86 21.76
CA TRP A 22 -10.47 17.17 22.40
C TRP A 22 -11.60 18.02 21.80
N LEU A 23 -11.78 18.04 20.48
CA LEU A 23 -12.91 18.72 19.82
C LEU A 23 -14.28 18.17 20.28
N LEU A 24 -14.35 16.90 20.70
CA LEU A 24 -15.55 16.31 21.30
C LEU A 24 -15.74 16.64 22.79
N THR A 25 -14.86 17.42 23.40
CA THR A 25 -15.02 17.90 24.79
C THR A 25 -15.36 19.38 24.88
N VAL A 26 -15.34 20.11 23.77
CA VAL A 26 -15.71 21.54 23.71
C VAL A 26 -17.22 21.70 23.91
N GLU A 27 -17.64 22.37 24.97
CA GLU A 27 -19.05 22.65 25.26
C GLU A 27 -19.46 24.02 24.75
N ASP A 28 -18.65 25.06 25.04
CA ASP A 28 -18.84 26.41 24.52
C ASP A 28 -17.73 26.77 23.53
N PRO A 29 -18.02 26.78 22.22
CA PRO A 29 -17.02 27.14 21.24
C PRO A 29 -16.74 28.64 21.28
N THR A 30 -15.49 29.02 21.52
CA THR A 30 -15.02 30.42 21.42
C THR A 30 -14.92 30.92 19.98
N THR A 31 -15.32 30.09 19.01
CA THR A 31 -15.24 30.33 17.57
C THR A 31 -16.60 30.63 16.98
N SER A 32 -16.66 31.33 15.84
CA SER A 32 -17.92 31.59 15.11
C SER A 32 -18.60 30.34 14.52
N TYR A 33 -18.01 29.16 14.66
CA TYR A 33 -18.57 27.92 14.14
C TYR A 33 -19.58 27.31 15.12
N PRO A 34 -20.71 26.78 14.62
CA PRO A 34 -21.70 26.13 15.48
C PRO A 34 -21.13 24.84 16.07
N LEU A 35 -21.55 24.48 17.30
CA LEU A 35 -21.01 23.33 18.03
C LEU A 35 -21.02 22.02 17.21
N TRP A 36 -22.08 21.77 16.43
CA TRP A 36 -22.20 20.55 15.63
C TRP A 36 -21.11 20.40 14.56
N THR A 37 -20.59 21.49 13.97
CA THR A 37 -19.50 21.39 12.96
C THR A 37 -18.20 20.97 13.61
N ILE A 38 -17.92 21.48 14.81
CA ILE A 38 -16.76 21.10 15.62
C ILE A 38 -16.82 19.61 15.97
N ARG A 39 -18.02 19.12 16.33
CA ARG A 39 -18.22 17.69 16.62
C ARG A 39 -18.01 16.81 15.40
N VAL A 40 -18.54 17.20 14.23
CA VAL A 40 -18.30 16.48 12.97
C VAL A 40 -16.81 16.46 12.62
N ALA A 41 -16.10 17.58 12.75
CA ALA A 41 -14.66 17.64 12.51
C ALA A 41 -13.88 16.70 13.46
N GLY A 42 -14.25 16.66 14.75
CA GLY A 42 -13.67 15.73 15.72
C GLY A 42 -13.88 14.26 15.35
N ILE A 43 -15.12 13.88 14.99
CA ILE A 43 -15.46 12.52 14.55
C ILE A 43 -14.66 12.14 13.30
N LEU A 44 -14.61 13.00 12.28
CA LEU A 44 -13.85 12.74 11.06
C LEU A 44 -12.36 12.58 11.39
N SER A 45 -11.80 13.42 12.27
CA SER A 45 -10.41 13.31 12.68
C SER A 45 -10.11 11.95 13.32
N ILE A 46 -10.95 11.49 14.26
CA ILE A 46 -10.79 10.19 14.92
C ILE A 46 -10.91 9.03 13.92
N ILE A 47 -11.89 9.07 13.03
CA ILE A 47 -12.11 8.00 12.04
C ILE A 47 -10.92 7.91 11.08
N PHE A 48 -10.52 9.03 10.47
CA PHE A 48 -9.46 9.02 9.46
C PHE A 48 -8.08 8.79 10.06
N PHE A 49 -7.72 9.49 11.14
CA PHE A 49 -6.38 9.42 11.71
C PHE A 49 -6.25 8.31 12.75
N GLY A 50 -7.24 8.13 13.62
CA GLY A 50 -7.25 7.07 14.62
C GLY A 50 -7.50 5.71 13.99
N GLY A 51 -8.61 5.58 13.27
CA GLY A 51 -8.95 4.35 12.54
C GLY A 51 -7.90 3.98 11.48
N GLY A 52 -7.49 4.96 10.66
CA GLY A 52 -6.43 4.76 9.67
C GLY A 52 -5.08 4.39 10.27
N GLY A 53 -4.68 5.08 11.36
CA GLY A 53 -3.46 4.79 12.10
C GLY A 53 -3.44 3.37 12.67
N LEU A 54 -4.54 2.97 13.32
CA LEU A 54 -4.71 1.62 13.87
C LEU A 54 -4.68 0.55 12.78
N PHE A 55 -5.36 0.77 11.65
CA PHE A 55 -5.34 -0.15 10.52
C PHE A 55 -3.93 -0.35 9.95
N MET A 56 -3.15 0.73 9.79
CA MET A 56 -1.75 0.65 9.36
C MET A 56 -0.89 -0.14 10.34
N ALA A 57 -1.05 0.10 11.65
CA ALA A 57 -0.34 -0.64 12.68
C ALA A 57 -0.71 -2.13 12.67
N TYR A 58 -2.01 -2.44 12.60
CA TYR A 58 -2.53 -3.81 12.52
C TYR A 58 -1.94 -4.58 11.34
N LYS A 59 -1.93 -4.01 10.13
CA LYS A 59 -1.32 -4.67 8.95
C LYS A 59 0.14 -5.02 9.18
N LYS A 60 0.92 -4.10 9.75
CA LYS A 60 2.34 -4.31 10.01
C LYS A 60 2.57 -5.40 11.06
N VAL A 61 1.81 -5.36 12.15
CA VAL A 61 1.85 -6.40 13.20
C VAL A 61 1.46 -7.76 12.63
N LYS A 62 0.43 -7.82 11.79
CA LYS A 62 0.01 -9.06 11.13
C LYS A 62 1.10 -9.65 10.22
N LEU A 63 1.86 -8.82 9.50
CA LEU A 63 3.00 -9.31 8.70
C LEU A 63 4.09 -9.88 9.61
N LEU A 64 4.42 -9.18 10.70
CA LEU A 64 5.43 -9.62 11.67
C LEU A 64 5.06 -10.94 12.35
N ILE A 65 3.81 -11.06 12.84
CA ILE A 65 3.31 -12.28 13.50
C ILE A 65 3.34 -13.47 12.55
N ASN A 66 3.01 -13.26 11.27
CA ASN A 66 3.00 -14.33 10.28
C ASN A 66 4.37 -14.56 9.62
N HIS A 67 5.43 -13.91 10.10
CA HIS A 67 6.78 -13.95 9.52
C HIS A 67 6.82 -13.60 8.02
N LYS A 68 5.84 -12.85 7.51
CA LYS A 68 5.75 -12.43 6.12
C LYS A 68 6.51 -11.13 5.90
N LYS A 69 7.13 -11.02 4.74
CA LYS A 69 7.81 -9.80 4.29
C LYS A 69 6.88 -8.92 3.46
N ASP A 70 7.28 -7.67 3.27
CA ASP A 70 6.60 -6.74 2.35
C ASP A 70 6.66 -7.26 0.90
N ILE A 71 7.78 -7.89 0.52
CA ILE A 71 7.94 -8.65 -0.73
C ILE A 71 8.53 -10.01 -0.36
N GLU A 72 7.85 -11.07 -0.76
CA GLU A 72 8.25 -12.45 -0.48
C GLU A 72 8.27 -13.26 -1.78
N PHE A 73 9.43 -13.88 -2.06
CA PHE A 73 9.58 -14.83 -3.15
C PHE A 73 9.36 -16.23 -2.60
N THR A 74 8.36 -16.94 -3.13
CA THR A 74 8.05 -18.32 -2.79
C THR A 74 8.40 -19.23 -3.97
N ASP A 75 8.36 -20.55 -3.76
CA ASP A 75 8.57 -21.52 -4.85
C ASP A 75 7.48 -21.43 -5.93
N ARG A 76 6.29 -20.90 -5.61
CA ARG A 76 5.16 -20.79 -6.55
C ARG A 76 5.10 -19.43 -7.24
N GLY A 77 5.54 -18.37 -6.57
CA GLY A 77 5.36 -17.01 -7.08
C GLY A 77 5.96 -15.91 -6.21
N ILE A 78 5.42 -14.71 -6.37
CA ILE A 78 5.74 -13.53 -5.57
C ILE A 78 4.51 -13.07 -4.79
N SER A 79 4.66 -12.87 -3.48
CA SER A 79 3.63 -12.25 -2.63
C SER A 79 4.03 -10.82 -2.28
N ILE A 80 3.08 -9.89 -2.43
CA ILE A 80 3.25 -8.47 -2.12
C ILE A 80 2.37 -8.14 -0.90
N CYS A 81 2.97 -7.64 0.18
CA CYS A 81 2.30 -7.29 1.43
C CYS A 81 1.44 -8.44 2.01
N GLY A 82 1.87 -9.69 1.81
CA GLY A 82 1.14 -10.88 2.27
C GLY A 82 -0.18 -11.15 1.55
N ALA A 83 -0.40 -10.53 0.38
CA ALA A 83 -1.51 -10.85 -0.52
C ALA A 83 -1.33 -12.24 -1.17
N GLU A 84 -2.33 -12.66 -1.93
CA GLU A 84 -2.26 -13.85 -2.77
C GLU A 84 -1.04 -13.81 -3.70
N GLU A 85 -0.41 -14.97 -3.90
CA GLU A 85 0.81 -15.11 -4.69
C GLU A 85 0.52 -14.92 -6.18
N ILE A 86 1.31 -14.08 -6.85
CA ILE A 86 1.31 -13.98 -8.31
C ILE A 86 2.25 -15.07 -8.82
N LEU A 87 1.68 -16.07 -9.52
CA LEU A 87 2.41 -17.28 -9.90
C LEU A 87 3.51 -16.99 -10.93
N TRP A 88 4.67 -17.65 -10.78
CA TRP A 88 5.80 -17.49 -11.70
C TRP A 88 5.43 -17.80 -13.15
N ASN A 89 4.55 -18.78 -13.36
CA ASN A 89 4.09 -19.19 -14.69
C ASN A 89 3.19 -18.16 -15.37
N GLU A 90 2.67 -17.15 -14.66
CA GLU A 90 1.88 -16.06 -15.23
C GLU A 90 2.72 -14.81 -15.54
N ILE A 91 3.95 -14.74 -15.03
CA ILE A 91 4.86 -13.60 -15.16
C ILE A 91 5.75 -13.76 -16.41
N THR A 92 5.74 -12.75 -17.29
CA THR A 92 6.63 -12.68 -18.46
C THR A 92 7.97 -12.05 -18.10
N ASP A 93 7.98 -10.91 -17.40
CA ASP A 93 9.19 -10.20 -16.98
C ASP A 93 8.89 -9.22 -15.83
N PHE A 94 9.93 -8.59 -15.30
CA PHE A 94 9.85 -7.41 -14.44
C PHE A 94 10.49 -6.21 -15.12
N SER A 95 9.90 -5.03 -14.94
CA SER A 95 10.44 -3.77 -15.46
C SER A 95 10.52 -2.73 -14.35
N LEU A 96 11.51 -1.85 -14.44
CA LEU A 96 11.64 -0.71 -13.53
C LEU A 96 11.19 0.56 -14.26
N ILE A 97 10.22 1.27 -13.70
CA ILE A 97 9.70 2.52 -14.26
C ILE A 97 9.73 3.64 -13.23
N ARG A 98 9.75 4.88 -13.70
CA ARG A 98 9.56 6.05 -12.87
C ARG A 98 8.13 6.58 -13.04
N PHE A 99 7.33 6.51 -11.97
CA PHE A 99 5.95 6.98 -11.97
C PHE A 99 5.70 7.94 -10.81
N LYS A 100 5.24 9.16 -11.13
CA LYS A 100 4.97 10.23 -10.15
C LYS A 100 6.09 10.41 -9.11
N GLY A 101 7.33 10.44 -9.59
CA GLY A 101 8.53 10.64 -8.77
C GLY A 101 9.03 9.41 -8.00
N ASN A 102 8.35 8.26 -8.08
CA ASN A 102 8.76 7.02 -7.41
C ASN A 102 9.24 5.98 -8.43
N TRP A 103 10.24 5.20 -8.04
CA TRP A 103 10.65 4.00 -8.76
C TRP A 103 9.70 2.85 -8.43
N LEU A 104 9.05 2.30 -9.45
CA LEU A 104 8.15 1.16 -9.35
C LEU A 104 8.72 -0.03 -10.11
N ILE A 105 8.65 -1.20 -9.50
CA ILE A 105 8.85 -2.47 -10.18
C ILE A 105 7.46 -2.91 -10.68
N THR A 106 7.30 -3.03 -11.99
CA THR A 106 6.09 -3.54 -12.62
C THR A 106 6.26 -5.02 -12.96
N ILE A 107 5.18 -5.78 -12.77
CA ILE A 107 5.13 -7.20 -13.07
C ILE A 107 4.41 -7.36 -14.40
N GLN A 108 5.16 -7.77 -15.43
CA GLN A 108 4.64 -8.01 -16.75
C GLN A 108 3.98 -9.38 -16.75
N MET A 109 2.68 -9.42 -17.07
CA MET A 109 1.88 -10.65 -17.06
C MET A 109 1.77 -11.21 -18.49
N LYS A 110 1.54 -12.52 -18.61
CA LYS A 110 1.29 -13.17 -19.92
C LYS A 110 -0.01 -12.69 -20.57
N ASP A 111 -1.06 -12.53 -19.76
CA ASP A 111 -2.40 -12.16 -20.20
C ASP A 111 -3.06 -11.30 -19.11
N PRO A 112 -2.71 -10.00 -19.02
CA PRO A 112 -3.23 -9.12 -17.99
C PRO A 112 -4.76 -8.92 -18.10
N GLU A 113 -5.31 -8.93 -19.32
CA GLU A 113 -6.75 -8.78 -19.57
C GLU A 113 -7.56 -9.93 -18.96
N LYS A 114 -7.08 -11.18 -19.11
CA LYS A 114 -7.72 -12.34 -18.48
C LYS A 114 -7.69 -12.27 -16.96
N VAL A 115 -6.59 -11.81 -16.36
CA VAL A 115 -6.50 -11.64 -14.90
C VAL A 115 -7.50 -10.60 -14.41
N ILE A 116 -7.64 -9.47 -15.12
CA ILE A 116 -8.65 -8.44 -14.83
C ILE A 116 -10.07 -9.02 -14.92
N ALA A 117 -10.37 -9.77 -15.98
CA ALA A 117 -11.70 -10.34 -16.22
C ALA A 117 -12.12 -11.32 -15.11
N ASN A 118 -11.16 -12.08 -14.56
CA ASN A 118 -11.39 -13.05 -13.50
C ASN A 118 -11.40 -12.46 -12.08
N GLU A 119 -11.02 -11.18 -11.89
CA GLU A 119 -11.00 -10.55 -10.57
C GLU A 119 -12.43 -10.23 -10.09
N SER A 120 -12.87 -10.92 -9.04
CA SER A 120 -14.20 -10.78 -8.43
C SER A 120 -14.46 -9.38 -7.85
N SER A 121 -13.44 -8.74 -7.28
CA SER A 121 -13.60 -7.45 -6.60
C SER A 121 -13.63 -6.29 -7.59
N TRP A 122 -14.76 -5.58 -7.65
CA TRP A 122 -14.92 -4.40 -8.51
C TRP A 122 -13.83 -3.35 -8.30
N ILE A 123 -13.46 -3.08 -7.03
CA ILE A 123 -12.43 -2.09 -6.69
C ILE A 123 -11.06 -2.54 -7.19
N LYS A 124 -10.69 -3.81 -6.98
CA LYS A 124 -9.41 -4.35 -7.46
C LYS A 124 -9.35 -4.34 -8.98
N ARG A 125 -10.43 -4.78 -9.65
CA ARG A 125 -10.53 -4.78 -11.11
C ARG A 125 -10.33 -3.38 -11.69
N LYS A 126 -11.02 -2.36 -11.16
CA LYS A 126 -10.85 -0.97 -11.59
C LYS A 126 -9.45 -0.44 -11.35
N THR A 127 -8.81 -0.87 -10.25
CA THR A 127 -7.42 -0.53 -9.95
C THR A 127 -6.47 -1.16 -10.98
N MET A 128 -6.66 -2.44 -11.32
CA MET A 128 -5.87 -3.13 -12.33
C MET A 128 -6.04 -2.51 -13.72
N GLU A 129 -7.27 -2.17 -14.14
CA GLU A 129 -7.55 -1.46 -15.39
C GLU A 129 -6.83 -0.10 -15.46
N TYR A 130 -6.89 0.67 -14.37
CA TYR A 130 -6.20 1.94 -14.26
C TYR A 130 -4.68 1.77 -14.34
N ASN A 131 -4.12 0.79 -13.63
CA ASN A 131 -2.69 0.49 -13.66
C ASN A 131 -2.26 0.07 -15.07
N LEU A 132 -3.00 -0.81 -15.74
CA LEU A 132 -2.69 -1.23 -17.10
C LEU A 132 -2.64 -0.03 -18.05
N LYS A 133 -3.61 0.88 -17.96
CA LYS A 133 -3.65 2.11 -18.77
C LYS A 133 -2.52 3.10 -18.47
N THR A 134 -2.02 3.15 -17.23
CA THR A 134 -1.10 4.23 -16.79
C THR A 134 0.35 3.80 -16.68
N ILE A 135 0.61 2.54 -16.33
CA ILE A 135 1.95 1.99 -16.10
C ILE A 135 2.22 0.71 -16.91
N ASN A 136 1.29 0.33 -17.82
CA ASN A 136 1.39 -0.86 -18.66
C ASN A 136 1.65 -2.15 -17.88
N ALA A 137 1.03 -2.28 -16.70
CA ALA A 137 1.05 -3.48 -15.88
C ALA A 137 -0.13 -3.47 -14.90
N ILE A 138 -0.68 -4.63 -14.56
CA ILE A 138 -1.77 -4.73 -13.59
C ILE A 138 -1.27 -4.76 -12.14
N TYR A 139 -0.06 -5.28 -11.93
CA TYR A 139 0.63 -5.32 -10.64
C TYR A 139 1.91 -4.50 -10.68
N SER A 140 2.16 -3.76 -9.60
CA SER A 140 3.42 -3.09 -9.36
C SER A 140 3.64 -2.88 -7.87
N PHE A 141 4.88 -2.68 -7.48
CA PHE A 141 5.22 -2.27 -6.13
C PHE A 141 6.39 -1.28 -6.14
N PRO A 142 6.46 -0.34 -5.18
CA PRO A 142 7.60 0.55 -5.06
C PRO A 142 8.90 -0.19 -4.79
N ALA A 143 9.96 0.15 -5.52
CA ALA A 143 11.26 -0.52 -5.39
C ALA A 143 11.85 -0.42 -3.97
N TYR A 144 11.52 0.63 -3.21
CA TYR A 144 11.97 0.82 -1.83
C TYR A 144 11.44 -0.24 -0.84
N MET A 145 10.47 -1.07 -1.24
CA MET A 145 9.96 -2.18 -0.42
C MET A 145 10.96 -3.35 -0.37
N MET A 146 11.95 -3.36 -1.26
CA MET A 146 13.07 -4.30 -1.24
C MET A 146 14.31 -3.58 -0.74
N ASP A 147 15.24 -4.33 -0.14
CA ASP A 147 16.52 -3.80 0.28
C ASP A 147 17.42 -3.50 -0.94
N GLY A 148 18.21 -2.44 -0.84
CA GLY A 148 19.13 -2.00 -1.89
C GLY A 148 18.59 -0.91 -2.81
N ARG A 149 19.32 -0.66 -3.90
CA ARG A 149 18.92 0.31 -4.94
C ARG A 149 17.82 -0.27 -5.83
N ALA A 150 17.08 0.61 -6.51
CA ALA A 150 15.98 0.19 -7.39
C ALA A 150 16.40 -0.82 -8.47
N GLU A 151 17.60 -0.65 -9.05
CA GLU A 151 18.16 -1.57 -10.04
C GLU A 151 18.57 -2.94 -9.46
N GLU A 152 19.05 -2.96 -8.22
CA GLU A 152 19.39 -4.19 -7.50
C GLU A 152 18.11 -4.98 -7.18
N ALA A 153 17.05 -4.28 -6.76
CA ALA A 153 15.73 -4.87 -6.55
C ALA A 153 15.15 -5.47 -7.84
N LEU A 154 15.28 -4.76 -8.98
CA LEU A 154 14.89 -5.28 -10.29
C LEU A 154 15.68 -6.55 -10.65
N THR A 155 16.99 -6.53 -10.46
CA THR A 155 17.88 -7.66 -10.75
C THR A 155 17.49 -8.87 -9.92
N LEU A 156 17.19 -8.68 -8.63
CA LEU A 156 16.73 -9.75 -7.75
C LEU A 156 15.39 -10.35 -8.20
N CYS A 157 14.44 -9.52 -8.68
CA CYS A 157 13.18 -10.00 -9.25
C CYS A 157 13.42 -10.86 -10.50
N LYS A 158 14.25 -10.39 -11.43
CA LYS A 158 14.59 -11.11 -12.67
C LYS A 158 15.32 -12.43 -12.38
N LEU A 159 16.23 -12.44 -11.40
CA LEU A 159 16.95 -13.65 -11.00
C LEU A 159 16.00 -14.70 -10.41
N ASN A 160 15.05 -14.30 -9.57
CA ASN A 160 14.03 -15.22 -9.04
C ASN A 160 13.11 -15.74 -10.15
N LEU A 161 12.74 -14.89 -11.12
CA LEU A 161 11.94 -15.35 -12.27
C LEU A 161 12.70 -16.40 -13.10
N ALA A 162 13.99 -16.17 -13.38
CA ALA A 162 14.81 -17.10 -14.14
C ALA A 162 15.03 -18.44 -13.41
N LYS A 163 15.06 -18.43 -12.08
CA LYS A 163 15.18 -19.66 -11.26
C LYS A 163 13.94 -20.56 -11.35
N HIS A 164 12.76 -19.99 -11.58
CA HIS A 164 11.48 -20.71 -11.56
C HIS A 164 10.84 -20.87 -12.96
N LYS A 165 11.58 -20.53 -14.02
CA LYS A 165 11.22 -20.81 -15.42
C LYS A 165 12.02 -22.00 -15.92
#